data_AF-A0A4Q3DGK3-F1
#
_entry.id   AF-A0A4Q3DGK3-F1
#
_cell.length_a   1.000
_cell.length_b   1.000
_cell.length_c   1.000
_cell.angle_alpha   90.00
_cell.angle_beta   90.00
_cell.angle_gamma   90.00
#
_symmetry.space_group_name_H-M   'P 1'
#
loop_
_entity.id
_entity.type
_entity.pdbx_description
1 polymer ?
#
loop_
_entity_poly.entity_id
_entity_poly.type
_entity_poly.pdbx_seq_one_letter_code
_entity_poly.pdbx_strand_id
1 'polypeptide(L)'
;GGKGYRFGFPNDQFYFKTQAEMGQLFQDIPESLDNTNEIVDKIDHLKLKRDILLPNFPVPPEFNIHHGAEADVLNQWEFLKDMTYKGAKERYHEIGLEVQERLDFELFTIKTMGFAGYFLIVADFIRAGRDLGVFVGPGRGSAAGSAVAYCIGITNIDPIKYNLLFERFLNPDRKSMPDIDTDFDDEGRQKVIDYVVDKYGQNQVAQIITYGSMAARTSIQDVGRALNMPLSEVNTIKKLVPETLGITLKKAIEQVPELQEILKGKDLKAKVLAEAEKLEGSVRNTGVHAAGIIIAPEALYNILPVATSKESTLLVTQFDGKVVEDAGVIKMDFLGLKTLTILKDALRMIKLNHNVDIPIDELPLDDQKTYDLYQAGNTNGTFQFESDGMQMYMRELKPDKFEDLIAMNALYRPGPMEYIPNFIKRKHGLEPISYDLPDMEEYLAESYGITVYQEQVMLLSQKLAGFSKGDADVLRKAMGKKQIEILNKMESQFVEGATAKGHPKDKLTKIWNDWKAFAQYAFNKSHSTCYAYV
;
A
#
# COMPACT_ATOMS: atom_id res chain seq x y z
N GLY A 1 -33.46 -0.11 -31.04
CA GLY A 1 -32.68 -1.23 -31.59
C GLY A 1 -33.44 -2.52 -31.41
N GLY A 2 -33.93 -3.10 -32.52
CA GLY A 2 -34.97 -4.14 -32.55
C GLY A 2 -34.55 -5.52 -32.05
N LYS A 3 -35.53 -6.28 -31.57
CA LYS A 3 -35.46 -7.74 -31.41
C LYS A 3 -35.10 -8.35 -32.78
N GLY A 4 -34.07 -9.20 -32.84
CA GLY A 4 -33.55 -9.83 -34.06
C GLY A 4 -32.10 -9.46 -34.43
N TYR A 5 -31.54 -8.41 -33.83
CA TYR A 5 -30.15 -7.97 -34.08
C TYR A 5 -29.21 -8.09 -32.86
N ARG A 6 -29.67 -8.72 -31.77
CA ARG A 6 -28.84 -8.94 -30.58
C ARG A 6 -28.09 -10.25 -30.75
N PHE A 7 -26.77 -10.22 -30.54
CA PHE A 7 -25.96 -11.44 -30.49
C PHE A 7 -26.59 -12.42 -29.49
N GLY A 8 -26.83 -13.64 -29.95
CA GLY A 8 -27.35 -14.74 -29.14
C GLY A 8 -26.63 -16.01 -29.54
N PHE A 9 -26.39 -16.89 -28.57
CA PHE A 9 -25.86 -18.22 -28.85
C PHE A 9 -26.92 -19.05 -29.60
N PRO A 10 -26.52 -20.04 -30.40
CA PRO A 10 -27.46 -20.88 -31.16
C PRO A 10 -28.47 -21.66 -30.29
N ASN A 11 -28.10 -21.96 -29.05
CA ASN A 11 -28.90 -22.64 -28.04
C ASN A 11 -28.33 -22.39 -26.63
N ASP A 12 -28.95 -23.00 -25.62
CA ASP A 12 -28.58 -22.82 -24.21
C ASP A 12 -27.65 -23.93 -23.66
N GLN A 13 -26.89 -24.62 -24.53
CA GLN A 13 -26.07 -25.79 -24.16
C GLN A 13 -24.62 -25.44 -23.77
N PHE A 14 -24.30 -24.17 -23.56
CA PHE A 14 -22.95 -23.65 -23.27
C PHE A 14 -22.72 -23.46 -21.76
N TYR A 15 -22.79 -24.56 -21.01
CA TYR A 15 -22.49 -24.61 -19.58
C TYR A 15 -21.57 -25.79 -19.26
N PHE A 16 -21.05 -25.84 -18.04
CA PHE A 16 -20.31 -27.01 -17.55
C PHE A 16 -21.27 -28.18 -17.35
N LYS A 17 -21.42 -29.01 -18.39
CA LYS A 17 -22.16 -30.27 -18.36
C LYS A 17 -21.51 -31.27 -17.41
N THR A 18 -22.35 -32.08 -16.78
CA THR A 18 -21.93 -33.22 -15.97
C THR A 18 -21.36 -34.34 -16.84
N GLN A 19 -20.61 -35.25 -16.24
CA GLN A 19 -20.07 -36.43 -16.93
C GLN A 19 -21.19 -37.28 -17.56
N ALA A 20 -22.34 -37.41 -16.91
CA ALA A 20 -23.48 -38.16 -17.44
C ALA A 20 -24.11 -37.50 -18.68
N GLU A 21 -24.28 -36.17 -18.65
CA GLU A 21 -24.77 -35.40 -19.80
C GLU A 21 -23.81 -35.48 -20.99
N MET A 22 -22.50 -35.43 -20.74
CA MET A 22 -21.47 -35.59 -21.76
C MET A 22 -21.44 -37.02 -22.32
N GLY A 23 -21.62 -38.03 -21.47
CA GLY A 23 -21.73 -39.44 -21.85
C GLY A 23 -22.89 -39.72 -22.78
N GLN A 24 -24.05 -39.12 -22.52
CA GLN A 24 -25.21 -39.22 -23.41
C GLN A 24 -25.00 -38.44 -24.72
N LEU A 25 -24.37 -37.26 -24.64
CA LEU A 25 -24.13 -36.40 -25.80
C LEU A 25 -23.18 -37.03 -26.83
N PHE A 26 -22.15 -37.74 -26.36
CA PHE A 26 -21.13 -38.42 -27.19
C PHE A 26 -21.31 -39.95 -27.21
N GLN A 27 -22.53 -40.45 -27.02
CA GLN A 27 -22.79 -41.89 -26.96
C GLN A 27 -22.44 -42.61 -28.27
N ASP A 28 -22.50 -41.90 -29.40
CA ASP A 28 -22.10 -42.36 -30.73
C ASP A 28 -20.58 -42.43 -30.92
N ILE A 29 -19.80 -41.69 -30.12
CA ILE A 29 -18.32 -41.66 -30.19
C ILE A 29 -17.70 -41.64 -28.78
N PRO A 30 -17.74 -42.77 -28.03
CA PRO A 30 -17.22 -42.83 -26.65
C PRO A 30 -15.73 -42.47 -26.52
N GLU A 31 -14.93 -42.79 -27.53
CA GLU A 31 -13.49 -42.47 -27.60
C GLU A 31 -13.22 -40.96 -27.44
N SER A 32 -14.19 -40.09 -27.81
CA SER A 32 -14.06 -38.64 -27.62
C SER A 32 -13.91 -38.25 -26.15
N LEU A 33 -14.54 -38.99 -25.24
CA LEU A 33 -14.45 -38.77 -23.80
C LEU A 33 -13.13 -39.31 -23.26
N ASP A 34 -12.71 -40.50 -23.69
CA ASP A 34 -11.44 -41.11 -23.28
C ASP A 34 -10.24 -40.26 -23.69
N ASN A 35 -10.27 -39.70 -24.90
CA ASN A 35 -9.23 -38.79 -25.39
C ASN A 35 -9.09 -37.52 -24.53
N THR A 36 -10.15 -37.07 -23.84
CA THR A 36 -10.01 -35.93 -22.92
C THR A 36 -9.12 -36.28 -21.72
N ASN A 37 -9.23 -37.50 -21.20
CA ASN A 37 -8.37 -37.98 -20.12
C ASN A 37 -6.94 -38.18 -20.61
N GLU A 38 -6.76 -38.73 -21.82
CA GLU A 38 -5.42 -38.87 -22.42
C GLU A 38 -4.72 -37.52 -22.59
N ILE A 39 -5.46 -36.46 -22.97
CA ILE A 39 -4.92 -35.10 -23.03
C ILE A 39 -4.52 -34.62 -21.64
N VAL A 40 -5.40 -34.78 -20.64
CA VAL A 40 -5.14 -34.36 -19.25
C VAL A 40 -3.90 -35.04 -18.69
N ASP A 41 -3.73 -36.34 -18.94
CA ASP A 41 -2.59 -37.14 -18.47
C ASP A 41 -1.25 -36.71 -19.09
N LYS A 42 -1.29 -35.99 -20.22
CA LYS A 42 -0.10 -35.43 -20.90
C LYS A 42 0.21 -33.99 -20.50
N ILE A 43 -0.64 -33.35 -19.69
CA ILE A 43 -0.43 -31.97 -19.24
C ILE A 43 0.41 -31.96 -17.97
N ASP A 44 1.61 -31.41 -18.07
CA ASP A 44 2.42 -31.11 -16.89
C ASP A 44 1.80 -29.95 -16.09
N HIS A 45 1.76 -30.10 -14.77
CA HIS A 45 1.32 -29.02 -13.89
C HIS A 45 2.34 -27.88 -13.87
N LEU A 46 1.92 -26.69 -14.31
CA LEU A 46 2.78 -25.50 -14.31
C LEU A 46 2.97 -24.97 -12.89
N LYS A 47 4.23 -24.71 -12.51
CA LYS A 47 4.55 -23.93 -11.31
C LYS A 47 4.25 -22.45 -11.59
N LEU A 48 3.06 -22.01 -11.19
CA LEU A 48 2.60 -20.63 -11.43
C LEU A 48 3.36 -19.58 -10.62
N LYS A 49 3.89 -19.97 -9.46
CA LYS A 49 4.67 -19.08 -8.59
C LYS A 49 6.15 -19.16 -8.92
N ARG A 50 6.74 -18.02 -9.27
CA ARG A 50 8.17 -17.91 -9.59
C ARG A 50 8.96 -17.30 -8.43
N ASP A 51 10.26 -17.55 -8.47
CA ASP A 51 11.20 -16.83 -7.62
C ASP A 51 11.35 -15.38 -8.13
N ILE A 52 11.75 -14.49 -7.23
CA ILE A 52 11.83 -13.05 -7.53
C ILE A 52 12.93 -12.82 -8.58
N LEU A 53 12.54 -12.17 -9.68
CA LEU A 53 13.40 -11.74 -10.76
C LEU A 53 13.73 -10.26 -10.56
N LEU A 54 14.93 -9.99 -10.04
CA LEU A 54 15.39 -8.63 -9.87
C LEU A 54 16.03 -8.12 -11.17
N PRO A 55 15.69 -6.90 -11.62
CA PRO A 55 16.42 -6.25 -12.69
C PRO A 55 17.87 -6.00 -12.24
N ASN A 56 18.81 -6.12 -13.17
CA ASN A 56 20.22 -5.88 -12.88
C ASN A 56 20.52 -4.37 -13.01
N PHE A 57 21.09 -3.77 -11.96
CA PHE A 57 21.54 -2.38 -12.01
C PHE A 57 22.99 -2.31 -12.53
N PRO A 58 23.28 -1.51 -13.57
CA PRO A 58 24.63 -1.34 -14.06
C PRO A 58 25.49 -0.61 -13.01
N VAL A 59 26.46 -1.30 -12.43
CA VAL A 59 27.40 -0.72 -11.45
C VAL A 59 28.65 -0.15 -12.14
N PRO A 60 29.29 0.89 -11.57
CA PRO A 60 30.54 1.41 -12.09
C PRO A 60 31.66 0.34 -12.13
N PRO A 61 32.59 0.39 -13.10
CA PRO A 61 33.64 -0.62 -13.27
C PRO A 61 34.48 -0.89 -12.02
N GLU A 62 34.72 0.11 -11.19
CA GLU A 62 35.47 0.00 -9.94
C GLU A 62 34.81 -0.88 -8.88
N PHE A 63 33.49 -1.12 -8.98
CA PHE A 63 32.76 -2.02 -8.09
C PHE A 63 32.60 -3.44 -8.65
N ASN A 64 33.09 -3.72 -9.87
CA ASN A 64 33.09 -5.06 -10.46
C ASN A 64 34.24 -5.92 -9.93
N ILE A 65 34.25 -6.15 -8.61
CA ILE A 65 35.33 -6.84 -7.89
C ILE A 65 35.06 -8.34 -7.69
N HIS A 66 33.79 -8.75 -7.72
CA HIS A 66 33.38 -10.15 -7.61
C HIS A 66 33.15 -10.75 -9.00
N HIS A 67 33.45 -12.05 -9.15
CA HIS A 67 33.29 -12.82 -10.39
C HIS A 67 32.57 -14.14 -10.12
N GLY A 68 31.83 -14.66 -11.10
CA GLY A 68 31.04 -15.90 -10.98
C GLY A 68 29.54 -15.67 -10.98
N ALA A 69 28.76 -16.70 -10.63
CA ALA A 69 27.30 -16.70 -10.77
C ALA A 69 26.58 -15.67 -9.87
N GLU A 70 27.18 -15.27 -8.75
CA GLU A 70 26.63 -14.29 -7.80
C GLU A 70 27.29 -12.90 -7.92
N ALA A 71 28.16 -12.70 -8.92
CA ALA A 71 28.95 -11.49 -9.07
C ALA A 71 28.09 -10.23 -9.11
N ASP A 72 27.04 -10.23 -9.93
CA ASP A 72 26.18 -9.06 -10.13
C ASP A 72 25.52 -8.61 -8.82
N VAL A 73 25.01 -9.55 -8.02
CA VAL A 73 24.34 -9.24 -6.75
C VAL A 73 25.35 -8.69 -5.73
N LEU A 74 26.54 -9.29 -5.67
CA LEU A 74 27.58 -8.87 -4.73
C LEU A 74 28.18 -7.50 -5.12
N ASN A 75 28.44 -7.27 -6.40
CA ASN A 75 28.96 -5.99 -6.90
C ASN A 75 27.95 -4.84 -6.68
N GLN A 76 26.65 -5.10 -6.88
CA GLN A 76 25.58 -4.15 -6.53
C GLN A 76 25.53 -3.85 -5.02
N TRP A 77 25.79 -4.85 -4.18
CA TRP A 77 25.87 -4.63 -2.74
C TRP A 77 27.06 -3.75 -2.33
N GLU A 78 28.25 -3.96 -2.90
CA GLU A 78 29.43 -3.12 -2.64
C GLU A 78 29.15 -1.66 -3.01
N PHE A 79 28.53 -1.44 -4.17
CA PHE A 79 28.16 -0.10 -4.61
C PHE A 79 27.11 0.56 -3.71
N LEU A 80 26.06 -0.19 -3.33
CA LEU A 80 25.04 0.30 -2.39
C LEU A 80 25.66 0.69 -1.03
N LYS A 81 26.57 -0.14 -0.51
CA LYS A 81 27.25 0.13 0.75
C LYS A 81 28.06 1.42 0.69
N ASP A 82 28.86 1.62 -0.37
CA ASP A 82 29.64 2.84 -0.55
C ASP A 82 28.73 4.08 -0.67
N MET A 83 27.68 4.02 -1.49
CA MET A 83 26.70 5.10 -1.61
C MET A 83 26.06 5.44 -0.26
N THR A 84 25.69 4.42 0.52
CA THR A 84 25.05 4.59 1.82
C THR A 84 25.96 5.35 2.79
N TYR A 85 27.23 4.96 2.89
CA TYR A 85 28.17 5.60 3.81
C TYR A 85 28.58 7.01 3.36
N LYS A 86 28.61 7.28 2.05
CA LYS A 86 28.79 8.64 1.53
C LYS A 86 27.59 9.53 1.87
N GLY A 87 26.37 9.06 1.59
CA GLY A 87 25.14 9.77 1.92
C GLY A 87 24.94 9.96 3.43
N ALA A 88 25.36 9.00 4.25
CA ALA A 88 25.34 9.12 5.71
C ALA A 88 26.23 10.27 6.22
N LYS A 89 27.42 10.44 5.63
CA LYS A 89 28.30 11.58 5.95
C LYS A 89 27.69 12.92 5.55
N GLU A 90 26.96 12.97 4.44
CA GLU A 90 26.30 14.19 3.98
C GLU A 90 25.09 14.55 4.85
N ARG A 91 24.26 13.56 5.23
CA ARG A 91 23.00 13.81 5.93
C ARG A 91 23.14 13.91 7.45
N TYR A 92 23.95 13.05 8.06
CA TYR A 92 24.16 13.06 9.51
C TYR A 92 25.34 13.94 9.94
N HIS A 93 26.22 14.33 9.02
CA HIS A 93 27.50 15.02 9.26
C HIS A 93 28.49 14.17 10.08
N GLU A 94 28.10 13.74 11.27
CA GLU A 94 28.83 12.81 12.13
C GLU A 94 28.08 11.48 12.26
N ILE A 95 28.77 10.37 11.97
CA ILE A 95 28.19 9.03 12.10
C ILE A 95 28.49 8.53 13.52
N GLY A 96 27.54 8.75 14.43
CA GLY A 96 27.58 8.19 15.79
C GLY A 96 27.36 6.67 15.80
N LEU A 97 27.57 6.04 16.95
CA LEU A 97 27.44 4.58 17.12
C LEU A 97 26.03 4.09 16.74
N GLU A 98 24.98 4.79 17.15
CA GLU A 98 23.59 4.42 16.84
C GLU A 98 23.31 4.41 15.33
N VAL A 99 23.77 5.44 14.62
CA VAL A 99 23.63 5.54 13.16
C VAL A 99 24.41 4.41 12.47
N GLN A 100 25.65 4.17 12.91
CA GLN A 100 26.48 3.12 12.35
C GLN A 100 25.86 1.73 12.55
N GLU A 101 25.44 1.40 13.78
CA GLU A 101 24.79 0.12 14.10
C GLU A 101 23.52 -0.08 13.28
N ARG A 102 22.71 0.98 13.11
CA ARG A 102 21.51 0.95 12.28
C ARG A 102 21.85 0.68 10.81
N LEU A 103 22.79 1.41 10.23
CA LEU A 103 23.19 1.23 8.83
C LEU A 103 23.79 -0.15 8.57
N ASP A 104 24.65 -0.65 9.46
CA ASP A 104 25.26 -1.97 9.33
C ASP A 104 24.20 -3.09 9.40
N PHE A 105 23.24 -2.99 10.32
CA PHE A 105 22.12 -3.92 10.41
C PHE A 105 21.25 -3.93 9.15
N GLU A 106 20.88 -2.75 8.65
CA GLU A 106 20.07 -2.62 7.42
C GLU A 106 20.82 -3.15 6.20
N LEU A 107 22.08 -2.74 6.00
CA LEU A 107 22.92 -3.19 4.88
C LEU A 107 23.15 -4.69 4.90
N PHE A 108 23.33 -5.29 6.08
CA PHE A 108 23.45 -6.75 6.23
C PHE A 108 22.14 -7.46 5.84
N THR A 109 21.00 -6.91 6.25
CA THR A 109 19.68 -7.46 5.90
C THR A 109 19.43 -7.37 4.40
N ILE A 110 19.70 -6.22 3.78
CA ILE A 110 19.55 -6.00 2.33
C ILE A 110 20.47 -6.94 1.53
N LYS A 111 21.71 -7.16 2.00
CA LYS A 111 22.65 -8.13 1.41
C LYS A 111 22.08 -9.53 1.42
N THR A 112 21.68 -9.99 2.60
CA THR A 112 21.21 -11.37 2.84
C THR A 112 19.96 -11.68 2.02
N MET A 113 19.09 -10.69 1.83
CA MET A 113 17.86 -10.87 1.05
C MET A 113 18.06 -10.71 -0.46
N GLY A 114 19.19 -10.13 -0.90
CA GLY A 114 19.54 -9.91 -2.30
C GLY A 114 18.92 -8.66 -2.92
N PHE A 115 18.46 -7.69 -2.12
CA PHE A 115 17.72 -6.52 -2.62
C PHE A 115 18.58 -5.29 -2.95
N ALA A 116 19.91 -5.43 -3.01
CA ALA A 116 20.80 -4.30 -3.27
C ALA A 116 20.49 -3.60 -4.61
N GLY A 117 20.31 -4.39 -5.69
CA GLY A 117 19.93 -3.87 -7.00
C GLY A 117 18.62 -3.09 -6.99
N TYR A 118 17.62 -3.57 -6.24
CA TYR A 118 16.34 -2.88 -6.12
C TYR A 118 16.48 -1.48 -5.51
N PHE A 119 17.24 -1.34 -4.42
CA PHE A 119 17.52 -0.02 -3.82
C PHE A 119 18.24 0.90 -4.81
N LEU A 120 19.21 0.38 -5.56
CA LEU A 120 19.95 1.16 -6.56
C LEU A 120 19.04 1.66 -7.68
N ILE A 121 18.16 0.81 -8.20
CA ILE A 121 17.19 1.19 -9.25
C ILE A 121 16.28 2.31 -8.75
N VAL A 122 15.76 2.15 -7.52
CA VAL A 122 14.85 3.14 -6.92
C VAL A 122 15.55 4.48 -6.66
N ALA A 123 16.74 4.45 -6.07
CA ALA A 123 17.54 5.66 -5.84
C ALA A 123 17.89 6.37 -7.16
N ASP A 124 18.14 5.60 -8.22
CA ASP A 124 18.54 6.14 -9.51
C ASP A 124 17.42 6.87 -10.24
N PHE A 125 16.22 6.31 -10.37
CA PHE A 125 15.12 7.04 -11.03
C PHE A 125 14.64 8.22 -10.18
N ILE A 126 14.75 8.15 -8.84
CA ILE A 126 14.43 9.28 -7.95
C ILE A 126 15.42 10.42 -8.19
N ARG A 127 16.72 10.12 -8.21
CA ARG A 127 17.77 11.11 -8.52
C ARG A 127 17.58 11.70 -9.92
N ALA A 128 17.37 10.86 -10.93
CA ALA A 128 17.12 11.32 -12.29
C ALA A 128 15.87 12.21 -12.37
N GLY A 129 14.81 11.88 -11.63
CA GLY A 129 13.62 12.72 -11.51
C GLY A 129 13.95 14.11 -10.97
N ARG A 130 14.70 14.19 -9.86
CA ARG A 130 15.16 15.47 -9.30
C ARG A 130 16.01 16.27 -10.29
N ASP A 131 16.94 15.62 -10.98
CA ASP A 131 17.81 16.25 -12.01
C ASP A 131 17.00 16.79 -13.20
N LEU A 132 15.89 16.13 -13.55
CA LEU A 132 14.93 16.56 -14.58
C LEU A 132 13.97 17.67 -14.09
N GLY A 133 14.14 18.16 -12.86
CA GLY A 133 13.28 19.16 -12.23
C GLY A 133 11.90 18.63 -11.82
N VAL A 134 11.76 17.33 -11.62
CA VAL A 134 10.56 16.70 -11.07
C VAL A 134 10.62 16.78 -9.55
N PHE A 135 9.54 17.26 -8.93
CA PHE A 135 9.40 17.23 -7.48
C PHE A 135 9.08 15.81 -7.03
N VAL A 136 9.84 15.32 -6.06
CA VAL A 136 9.70 13.98 -5.49
C VAL A 136 9.29 14.12 -4.03
N GLY A 137 8.28 13.37 -3.61
CA GLY A 137 7.84 13.36 -2.22
C GLY A 137 8.92 12.83 -1.26
N PRO A 138 8.75 13.05 0.05
CA PRO A 138 9.74 12.66 1.07
C PRO A 138 9.80 11.14 1.32
N GLY A 139 8.96 10.37 0.63
CA GLY A 139 8.80 8.92 0.78
C GLY A 139 7.33 8.55 1.01
N ARG A 140 7.02 7.26 0.92
CA ARG A 140 5.67 6.75 1.17
C ARG A 140 5.73 5.35 1.78
N GLY A 141 4.73 5.06 2.61
CA GLY A 141 4.60 3.73 3.21
C GLY A 141 5.70 3.47 4.22
N SER A 142 6.16 2.22 4.29
CA SER A 142 7.20 1.83 5.24
C SER A 142 8.62 2.14 4.78
N ALA A 143 8.85 2.51 3.51
CA ALA A 143 10.19 2.77 2.98
C ALA A 143 10.95 3.84 3.79
N ALA A 144 10.24 4.82 4.35
CA ALA A 144 10.80 5.85 5.21
C ALA A 144 11.32 5.34 6.57
N GLY A 145 11.08 4.08 6.92
CA GLY A 145 11.71 3.43 8.06
C GLY A 145 13.15 2.95 7.80
N SER A 146 13.70 3.10 6.59
CA SER A 146 15.07 2.68 6.26
C SER A 146 16.06 3.83 6.30
N ALA A 147 17.08 3.72 7.15
CA ALA A 147 18.21 4.65 7.18
C ALA A 147 19.05 4.55 5.90
N VAL A 148 19.15 3.35 5.30
CA VAL A 148 19.78 3.17 3.98
C VAL A 148 19.03 3.96 2.91
N ALA A 149 17.69 3.86 2.87
CA ALA A 149 16.86 4.60 1.92
C ALA A 149 16.99 6.12 2.09
N TYR A 150 17.06 6.61 3.33
CA TYR A 150 17.33 8.02 3.63
C TYR A 150 18.71 8.46 3.13
N CYS A 151 19.77 7.71 3.47
CA CYS A 151 21.15 8.03 3.08
C CYS A 151 21.34 8.14 1.56
N ILE A 152 20.77 7.22 0.79
CA ILE A 152 20.91 7.23 -0.68
C ILE A 152 19.85 8.10 -1.38
N GLY A 153 19.04 8.83 -0.62
CA GLY A 153 18.09 9.81 -1.13
C GLY A 153 16.81 9.26 -1.72
N ILE A 154 16.43 8.02 -1.41
CA ILE A 154 15.09 7.47 -1.72
C ILE A 154 14.03 8.18 -0.88
N THR A 155 14.29 8.34 0.41
CA THR A 155 13.42 9.09 1.33
C THR A 155 14.13 10.33 1.84
N ASN A 156 13.36 11.29 2.34
CA ASN A 156 13.89 12.56 2.88
C ASN A 156 13.56 12.76 4.36
N ILE A 157 13.07 11.72 5.03
CA ILE A 157 12.78 11.71 6.47
C ILE A 157 13.85 10.89 7.20
N ASP A 158 14.42 11.46 8.26
CA ASP A 158 15.34 10.75 9.15
C ASP A 158 14.59 9.70 9.99
N PRO A 159 14.80 8.39 9.76
CA PRO A 159 14.11 7.34 10.48
C PRO A 159 14.58 7.19 11.94
N ILE A 160 15.81 7.57 12.25
CA ILE A 160 16.35 7.43 13.61
C ILE A 160 15.73 8.51 14.49
N LYS A 161 15.73 9.76 14.02
CA LYS A 161 15.11 10.89 14.74
C LYS A 161 13.65 10.65 15.11
N TYR A 162 12.86 10.07 14.21
CA TYR A 162 11.41 9.84 14.43
C TYR A 162 11.07 8.41 14.89
N ASN A 163 12.08 7.60 15.25
CA ASN A 163 11.93 6.21 15.69
C ASN A 163 11.08 5.36 14.72
N LEU A 164 11.38 5.48 13.42
CA LEU A 164 10.75 4.72 12.35
C LEU A 164 11.49 3.38 12.19
N LEU A 165 10.73 2.29 12.10
CA LEU A 165 11.28 0.94 12.16
C LEU A 165 11.61 0.37 10.77
N PHE A 166 12.85 -0.11 10.61
CA PHE A 166 13.28 -0.77 9.38
C PHE A 166 12.58 -2.11 9.18
N GLU A 167 12.35 -2.87 10.24
CA GLU A 167 11.76 -4.21 10.18
C GLU A 167 10.30 -4.18 9.74
N ARG A 168 9.66 -3.01 9.87
CA ARG A 168 8.33 -2.75 9.34
C ARG A 168 8.33 -2.60 7.81
N PHE A 169 9.48 -2.22 7.23
CA PHE A 169 9.72 -2.18 5.79
C PHE A 169 10.25 -3.52 5.30
N LEU A 170 11.37 -3.97 5.84
CA LEU A 170 12.07 -5.18 5.43
C LEU A 170 12.41 -6.03 6.66
N ASN A 171 11.73 -7.16 6.78
CA ASN A 171 11.87 -8.05 7.93
C ASN A 171 12.92 -9.15 7.63
N PRO A 172 14.01 -9.27 8.41
CA PRO A 172 15.06 -10.26 8.17
C PRO A 172 14.56 -11.70 8.30
N ASP A 173 13.55 -11.95 9.14
CA ASP A 173 13.01 -13.29 9.40
C ASP A 173 12.05 -13.77 8.29
N ARG A 174 11.78 -12.92 7.29
CA ARG A 174 10.88 -13.26 6.18
C ARG A 174 11.30 -12.60 4.87
N LYS A 175 11.58 -13.44 3.87
CA LYS A 175 11.75 -12.98 2.48
C LYS A 175 10.42 -12.53 1.88
N SER A 176 10.05 -11.27 2.08
CA SER A 176 9.04 -10.56 1.29
C SER A 176 9.67 -9.48 0.44
N MET A 177 9.02 -9.19 -0.69
CA MET A 177 9.43 -8.10 -1.55
C MET A 177 9.25 -6.76 -0.83
N PRO A 178 10.28 -5.91 -0.79
CA PRO A 178 10.11 -4.51 -0.41
C PRO A 178 9.27 -3.81 -1.48
N ASP A 179 8.35 -2.96 -1.02
CA ASP A 179 7.53 -2.10 -1.88
C ASP A 179 7.88 -0.65 -1.55
N ILE A 180 8.56 0.02 -2.48
CA ILE A 180 8.91 1.45 -2.38
C ILE A 180 8.04 2.21 -3.36
N ASP A 181 6.94 2.72 -2.84
CA ASP A 181 6.08 3.65 -3.53
C ASP A 181 6.74 5.04 -3.57
N THR A 182 6.72 5.70 -4.74
CA THR A 182 7.30 7.04 -4.89
C THR A 182 6.25 8.02 -5.42
N ASP A 183 6.10 9.13 -4.71
CA ASP A 183 5.24 10.25 -5.11
C ASP A 183 6.06 11.24 -5.96
N PHE A 184 5.55 11.58 -7.15
CA PHE A 184 6.09 12.58 -8.07
C PHE A 184 5.08 13.69 -8.29
N ASP A 185 5.53 14.89 -8.69
CA ASP A 185 4.61 15.89 -9.23
C ASP A 185 3.91 15.35 -10.48
N ASP A 186 2.59 15.59 -10.57
CA ASP A 186 1.71 14.94 -11.54
C ASP A 186 2.15 15.22 -13.00
N GLU A 187 2.66 16.42 -13.26
CA GLU A 187 3.15 16.86 -14.57
C GLU A 187 4.53 16.27 -14.91
N GLY A 188 5.42 16.15 -13.92
CA GLY A 188 6.78 15.66 -14.07
C GLY A 188 6.90 14.13 -14.11
N ARG A 189 5.92 13.41 -13.56
CA ARG A 189 5.93 11.94 -13.45
C ARG A 189 6.26 11.22 -14.77
N GLN A 190 5.67 11.65 -15.89
CA GLN A 190 5.91 10.99 -17.18
C GLN A 190 7.38 11.05 -17.59
N LYS A 191 8.10 12.14 -17.27
CA LYS A 191 9.54 12.26 -17.58
C LYS A 191 10.38 11.19 -16.87
N VAL A 192 9.99 10.82 -15.66
CA VAL A 192 10.66 9.76 -14.90
C VAL A 192 10.36 8.39 -15.50
N ILE A 193 9.12 8.16 -15.94
CA ILE A 193 8.76 6.93 -16.67
C ILE A 193 9.56 6.83 -17.97
N ASP A 194 9.64 7.92 -18.75
CA ASP A 194 10.41 7.97 -19.99
C ASP A 194 11.90 7.68 -19.74
N TYR A 195 12.48 8.25 -18.68
CA TYR A 195 13.86 7.94 -18.25
C TYR A 195 14.06 6.44 -17.98
N VAL A 196 13.14 5.81 -17.25
CA VAL A 196 13.19 4.37 -16.94
C VAL A 196 13.06 3.55 -18.23
N VAL A 197 12.18 3.93 -19.14
CA VAL A 197 12.00 3.28 -20.44
C VAL A 197 13.26 3.37 -21.30
N ASP A 198 13.89 4.54 -21.36
CA ASP A 198 15.13 4.75 -22.10
C ASP A 198 16.30 3.96 -21.50
N LYS A 199 16.35 3.86 -20.16
CA LYS A 199 17.43 3.18 -19.44
C LYS A 199 17.35 1.66 -19.50
N TYR A 200 16.17 1.09 -19.27
CA TYR A 200 15.96 -0.36 -19.19
C TYR A 200 15.42 -0.99 -20.47
N GLY A 201 14.94 -0.17 -21.41
CA GLY A 201 14.40 -0.61 -22.69
C GLY A 201 12.88 -0.82 -22.67
N GLN A 202 12.23 -0.42 -23.76
CA GLN A 202 10.76 -0.43 -23.90
C GLN A 202 10.10 -1.80 -23.72
N ASN A 203 10.80 -2.89 -24.04
CA ASN A 203 10.25 -4.25 -23.89
C ASN A 203 10.41 -4.82 -22.47
N GLN A 204 11.22 -4.16 -21.63
CA GLN A 204 11.46 -4.55 -20.23
C GLN A 204 10.61 -3.75 -19.25
N VAL A 205 9.99 -2.67 -19.72
CA VAL A 205 9.15 -1.79 -18.92
C VAL A 205 7.68 -1.93 -19.37
N ALA A 206 6.79 -2.19 -18.42
CA ALA A 206 5.35 -2.25 -18.67
C ALA A 206 4.53 -1.59 -17.59
N GLN A 207 3.29 -1.29 -17.93
CA GLN A 207 2.25 -0.96 -16.97
C GLN A 207 1.44 -2.20 -16.58
N ILE A 208 0.72 -2.09 -15.48
CA ILE A 208 -0.12 -3.17 -14.97
C ILE A 208 -1.56 -3.02 -15.50
N ILE A 209 -2.19 -4.11 -15.94
CA ILE A 209 -3.62 -4.09 -16.28
C ILE A 209 -4.48 -3.97 -15.03
N THR A 210 -5.58 -3.24 -15.16
CA THR A 210 -6.66 -3.24 -14.18
C THR A 210 -7.92 -3.83 -14.79
N TYR A 211 -8.59 -4.71 -14.05
CA TYR A 211 -9.89 -5.23 -14.42
C TYR A 211 -10.98 -4.49 -13.65
N GLY A 212 -11.79 -3.71 -14.37
CA GLY A 212 -12.98 -3.08 -13.80
C GLY A 212 -14.09 -4.11 -13.68
N SER A 213 -14.53 -4.40 -12.46
CA SER A 213 -15.65 -5.32 -12.21
C SER A 213 -16.99 -4.58 -12.03
N MET A 214 -18.09 -5.29 -12.21
CA MET A 214 -19.44 -4.76 -11.97
C MET A 214 -19.70 -4.66 -10.46
N ALA A 215 -19.54 -3.47 -9.88
CA ALA A 215 -19.95 -3.19 -8.51
C ALA A 215 -21.48 -3.14 -8.36
N ALA A 216 -22.01 -3.26 -7.14
CA ALA A 216 -23.44 -3.34 -6.84
C ALA A 216 -24.34 -2.35 -7.59
N ARG A 217 -23.97 -1.06 -7.58
CA ARG A 217 -24.74 -0.01 -8.27
C ARG A 217 -24.60 -0.09 -9.79
N THR A 218 -23.44 -0.48 -10.29
CA THR A 218 -23.13 -0.59 -11.72
C THR A 218 -23.78 -1.83 -12.33
N SER A 219 -23.88 -2.93 -11.59
CA SER A 219 -24.58 -4.13 -12.03
C SER A 219 -26.08 -3.88 -12.21
N ILE A 220 -26.74 -3.20 -11.25
CA ILE A 220 -28.14 -2.76 -11.41
C ILE A 220 -28.30 -1.88 -12.66
N GLN A 221 -27.37 -0.96 -12.89
CA GLN A 221 -27.41 -0.05 -14.04
C GLN A 221 -27.35 -0.79 -15.38
N ASP A 222 -26.38 -1.68 -15.54
CA ASP A 222 -26.14 -2.38 -16.80
C ASP A 222 -27.24 -3.41 -17.08
N VAL A 223 -27.70 -4.14 -16.06
CA VAL A 223 -28.83 -5.09 -16.19
C VAL A 223 -30.13 -4.36 -16.49
N GLY A 224 -30.40 -3.25 -15.79
CA GLY A 224 -31.57 -2.41 -16.06
C GLY A 224 -31.59 -1.94 -17.51
N ARG A 225 -30.44 -1.50 -18.04
CA ARG A 225 -30.30 -1.13 -19.46
C ARG A 225 -30.54 -2.31 -20.39
N ALA A 226 -30.00 -3.49 -20.11
CA ALA A 226 -30.15 -4.68 -20.94
C ALA A 226 -31.62 -5.16 -21.04
N LEU A 227 -32.34 -5.07 -19.91
CA LEU A 227 -33.77 -5.39 -19.79
C LEU A 227 -34.71 -4.25 -20.21
N ASN A 228 -34.16 -3.13 -20.71
CA ASN A 228 -34.89 -1.92 -21.13
C ASN A 228 -35.77 -1.31 -20.01
N MET A 229 -35.33 -1.38 -18.75
CA MET A 229 -35.97 -0.65 -17.66
C MET A 229 -35.75 0.86 -17.81
N PRO A 230 -36.75 1.72 -17.55
CA PRO A 230 -36.58 3.17 -17.55
C PRO A 230 -35.47 3.62 -16.60
N LEU A 231 -34.63 4.58 -17.02
CA LEU A 231 -33.48 5.05 -16.24
C LEU A 231 -33.88 5.63 -14.88
N SER A 232 -35.07 6.25 -14.78
CA SER A 232 -35.63 6.74 -13.52
C SER A 232 -35.82 5.61 -12.50
N GLU A 233 -36.36 4.47 -12.93
CA GLU A 233 -36.58 3.30 -12.07
C GLU A 233 -35.26 2.64 -11.67
N VAL A 234 -34.32 2.51 -12.61
CA VAL A 234 -32.96 2.01 -12.33
C VAL A 234 -32.29 2.86 -11.25
N ASN A 235 -32.38 4.19 -11.36
CA ASN A 235 -31.81 5.11 -10.39
C ASN A 235 -32.48 5.00 -9.01
N THR A 236 -33.80 4.73 -8.96
CA THR A 236 -34.49 4.46 -7.69
C THR A 236 -33.90 3.25 -6.98
N ILE A 237 -33.71 2.13 -7.69
CA ILE A 237 -33.11 0.91 -7.09
C ILE A 237 -31.66 1.18 -6.66
N LYS A 238 -30.86 1.88 -7.48
CA LYS A 238 -29.47 2.22 -7.15
C LYS A 238 -29.33 3.06 -5.88
N LYS A 239 -30.25 3.99 -5.65
CA LYS A 239 -30.24 4.87 -4.45
C LYS A 239 -30.48 4.10 -3.15
N LEU A 240 -31.16 2.95 -3.21
CA LEU A 240 -31.37 2.08 -2.05
C LEU A 240 -30.10 1.34 -1.63
N VAL A 241 -29.08 1.23 -2.50
CA VAL A 241 -27.81 0.60 -2.16
C VAL A 241 -26.99 1.56 -1.28
N PRO A 242 -26.61 1.17 -0.05
CA PRO A 242 -25.82 2.01 0.85
C PRO A 242 -24.49 2.48 0.25
N GLU A 243 -24.01 3.65 0.67
CA GLU A 243 -22.71 4.20 0.25
C GLU A 243 -21.56 3.72 1.13
N THR A 244 -21.57 2.43 1.44
CA THR A 244 -20.52 1.78 2.22
C THR A 244 -19.44 1.25 1.28
N LEU A 245 -18.17 1.52 1.59
CA LEU A 245 -17.05 1.01 0.79
C LEU A 245 -17.09 -0.53 0.70
N GLY A 246 -17.07 -1.06 -0.52
CA GLY A 246 -17.08 -2.50 -0.76
C GLY A 246 -18.41 -3.21 -0.47
N ILE A 247 -19.53 -2.49 -0.44
CA ILE A 247 -20.86 -3.10 -0.32
C ILE A 247 -21.13 -4.04 -1.50
N THR A 248 -21.67 -5.23 -1.21
CA THR A 248 -22.18 -6.17 -2.22
C THR A 248 -23.70 -6.10 -2.27
N LEU A 249 -24.31 -6.48 -3.40
CA LEU A 249 -25.77 -6.53 -3.51
C LEU A 249 -26.39 -7.44 -2.46
N LYS A 250 -25.78 -8.59 -2.20
CA LYS A 250 -26.23 -9.50 -1.15
C LYS A 250 -26.32 -8.82 0.22
N LYS A 251 -25.25 -8.11 0.63
CA LYS A 251 -25.24 -7.37 1.91
C LYS A 251 -26.22 -6.20 1.91
N ALA A 252 -26.34 -5.49 0.78
CA ALA A 252 -27.30 -4.40 0.65
C ALA A 252 -28.74 -4.91 0.81
N ILE A 253 -29.07 -6.05 0.19
CA ILE A 253 -30.37 -6.71 0.32
C ILE A 253 -30.60 -7.15 1.78
N GLU A 254 -29.61 -7.73 2.45
CA GLU A 254 -29.72 -8.10 3.87
C GLU A 254 -29.98 -6.89 4.79
N GLN A 255 -29.42 -5.72 4.49
CA GLN A 255 -29.49 -4.52 5.32
C GLN A 255 -30.69 -3.62 5.03
N VAL A 256 -31.23 -3.64 3.81
CA VAL A 256 -32.24 -2.69 3.34
C VAL A 256 -33.56 -3.43 3.05
N PRO A 257 -34.58 -3.30 3.92
CA PRO A 257 -35.86 -3.98 3.74
C PRO A 257 -36.53 -3.71 2.39
N GLU A 258 -36.43 -2.50 1.83
CA GLU A 258 -37.03 -2.20 0.52
C GLU A 258 -36.42 -3.03 -0.62
N LEU A 259 -35.12 -3.34 -0.56
CA LEU A 259 -34.46 -4.21 -1.55
C LEU A 259 -34.96 -5.65 -1.44
N GLN A 260 -35.24 -6.14 -0.22
CA GLN A 260 -35.83 -7.46 -0.01
C GLN A 260 -37.23 -7.56 -0.58
N GLU A 261 -38.05 -6.53 -0.36
CA GLU A 261 -39.41 -6.48 -0.89
C GLU A 261 -39.43 -6.41 -2.43
N ILE A 262 -38.51 -5.65 -3.04
CA ILE A 262 -38.33 -5.65 -4.50
C ILE A 262 -37.96 -7.05 -4.99
N LEU A 263 -37.04 -7.75 -4.32
CA LEU A 263 -36.58 -9.08 -4.75
C LEU A 263 -37.68 -10.15 -4.67
N LYS A 264 -38.61 -10.05 -3.71
CA LYS A 264 -39.77 -10.95 -3.58
C LYS A 264 -40.83 -10.75 -4.67
N GLY A 265 -40.78 -9.64 -5.40
CA GLY A 265 -41.69 -9.33 -6.49
C GLY A 265 -41.55 -10.27 -7.69
N LYS A 266 -42.44 -10.09 -8.66
CA LYS A 266 -42.37 -10.74 -9.99
C LYS A 266 -42.28 -9.73 -11.14
N ASP A 267 -42.07 -8.46 -10.80
CA ASP A 267 -42.02 -7.37 -11.76
C ASP A 267 -40.61 -7.22 -12.37
N LEU A 268 -40.46 -6.23 -13.25
CA LEU A 268 -39.18 -5.97 -13.90
C LEU A 268 -38.08 -5.58 -12.90
N LYS A 269 -38.44 -4.97 -11.75
CA LYS A 269 -37.51 -4.57 -10.69
C LYS A 269 -36.92 -5.78 -9.99
N ALA A 270 -37.76 -6.73 -9.61
CA ALA A 270 -37.33 -8.01 -9.05
C ALA A 270 -36.34 -8.72 -9.99
N LYS A 271 -36.68 -8.78 -11.29
CA LYS A 271 -35.82 -9.42 -12.31
C LYS A 271 -34.49 -8.69 -12.49
N VAL A 272 -34.48 -7.36 -12.53
CA VAL A 272 -33.24 -6.58 -12.62
C VAL A 272 -32.37 -6.83 -11.40
N LEU A 273 -32.93 -6.81 -10.19
CA LEU A 273 -32.16 -6.98 -8.97
C LEU A 273 -31.56 -8.41 -8.88
N ALA A 274 -32.35 -9.44 -9.20
CA ALA A 274 -31.90 -10.83 -9.17
C ALA A 274 -30.79 -11.12 -10.20
N GLU A 275 -30.90 -10.59 -11.42
CA GLU A 275 -29.85 -10.76 -12.44
C GLU A 275 -28.62 -9.88 -12.15
N ALA A 276 -28.81 -8.70 -11.55
CA ALA A 276 -27.70 -7.85 -11.10
C ALA A 276 -26.89 -8.50 -9.97
N GLU A 277 -27.53 -9.21 -9.05
CA GLU A 277 -26.85 -9.98 -7.99
C GLU A 277 -25.97 -11.09 -8.59
N LYS A 278 -26.45 -11.81 -9.62
CA LYS A 278 -25.68 -12.86 -10.30
C LYS A 278 -24.49 -12.31 -11.09
N LEU A 279 -24.64 -11.14 -11.69
CA LEU A 279 -23.61 -10.52 -12.54
C LEU A 279 -22.63 -9.65 -11.75
N GLU A 280 -22.93 -9.30 -10.50
CA GLU A 280 -22.02 -8.60 -9.61
C GLU A 280 -20.66 -9.31 -9.54
N GLY A 281 -19.57 -8.52 -9.61
CA GLY A 281 -18.21 -9.04 -9.60
C GLY A 281 -17.69 -9.51 -10.96
N SER A 282 -18.54 -9.66 -11.98
CA SER A 282 -18.10 -9.97 -13.35
C SER A 282 -17.16 -8.88 -13.89
N VAL A 283 -16.12 -9.28 -14.62
CA VAL A 283 -15.22 -8.35 -15.31
C VAL A 283 -15.97 -7.64 -16.43
N ARG A 284 -15.93 -6.32 -16.41
CA ARG A 284 -16.67 -5.44 -17.33
C ARG A 284 -15.77 -4.84 -18.40
N ASN A 285 -14.57 -4.42 -18.01
CA ASN A 285 -13.62 -3.77 -18.89
C ASN A 285 -12.19 -3.92 -18.36
N THR A 286 -11.24 -3.69 -19.25
CA THR A 286 -9.84 -3.51 -18.90
C THR A 286 -9.51 -2.02 -18.85
N GLY A 287 -8.44 -1.69 -18.14
CA GLY A 287 -7.84 -0.36 -18.06
C GLY A 287 -6.37 -0.50 -17.68
N VAL A 288 -5.66 0.63 -17.58
CA VAL A 288 -4.25 0.66 -17.18
C VAL A 288 -4.11 1.19 -15.76
N HIS A 289 -3.28 0.55 -14.94
CA HIS A 289 -3.02 0.97 -13.56
C HIS A 289 -2.37 2.35 -13.57
N ALA A 290 -2.93 3.28 -12.79
CA ALA A 290 -2.53 4.67 -12.81
C ALA A 290 -1.07 4.90 -12.38
N ALA A 291 -0.52 4.05 -11.52
CA ALA A 291 0.82 4.22 -10.95
C ALA A 291 1.78 3.05 -11.23
N GLY A 292 1.27 1.91 -11.66
CA GLY A 292 1.99 0.64 -11.52
C GLY A 292 2.88 0.39 -12.72
N ILE A 293 4.18 0.45 -12.50
CA ILE A 293 5.23 0.19 -13.48
C ILE A 293 5.98 -1.08 -13.08
N ILE A 294 6.29 -1.91 -14.06
CA ILE A 294 7.13 -3.09 -13.91
C ILE A 294 8.41 -2.86 -14.67
N ILE A 295 9.52 -3.21 -14.03
CA ILE A 295 10.84 -3.27 -14.64
C ILE A 295 11.31 -4.71 -14.55
N ALA A 296 11.57 -5.34 -15.70
CA ALA A 296 12.00 -6.72 -15.79
C ALA A 296 13.49 -6.83 -16.18
N PRO A 297 14.19 -7.91 -15.78
CA PRO A 297 15.58 -8.14 -16.18
C PRO A 297 15.74 -8.47 -17.67
N GLU A 298 14.67 -8.93 -18.32
CA GLU A 298 14.62 -9.24 -19.76
C GLU A 298 13.25 -8.86 -20.34
N ALA A 299 13.05 -9.10 -21.64
CA ALA A 299 11.80 -8.76 -22.31
C ALA A 299 10.58 -9.43 -21.64
N LEU A 300 9.57 -8.63 -21.31
CA LEU A 300 8.44 -9.06 -20.47
C LEU A 300 7.65 -10.24 -21.02
N TYR A 301 7.51 -10.34 -22.35
CA TYR A 301 6.80 -11.44 -23.00
C TYR A 301 7.50 -12.81 -22.86
N ASN A 302 8.78 -12.86 -22.44
CA ASN A 302 9.45 -14.09 -22.05
C ASN A 302 9.05 -14.54 -20.62
N ILE A 303 8.61 -13.58 -19.80
CA ILE A 303 8.33 -13.79 -18.37
C ILE A 303 6.83 -14.01 -18.14
N LEU A 304 5.99 -13.16 -18.72
CA LEU A 304 4.54 -13.11 -18.48
C LEU A 304 3.77 -12.65 -19.73
N PRO A 305 2.47 -12.98 -19.85
CA PRO A 305 1.64 -12.51 -20.95
C PRO A 305 1.44 -10.99 -20.88
N VAL A 306 1.60 -10.34 -22.04
CA VAL A 306 1.43 -8.90 -22.21
C VAL A 306 0.34 -8.58 -23.23
N ALA A 307 -0.17 -7.35 -23.20
CA ALA A 307 -1.17 -6.79 -24.09
C ALA A 307 -0.74 -5.38 -24.50
N THR A 308 -1.37 -4.86 -25.54
CA THR A 308 -1.28 -3.45 -25.92
C THR A 308 -2.52 -2.71 -25.46
N SER A 309 -2.39 -1.42 -25.14
CA SER A 309 -3.51 -0.56 -24.79
C SER A 309 -3.56 0.63 -25.75
N LYS A 310 -4.75 1.19 -25.97
CA LYS A 310 -4.90 2.48 -26.67
C LYS A 310 -4.51 3.66 -25.79
N GLU A 311 -4.47 3.45 -24.48
CA GLU A 311 -4.19 4.48 -23.47
C GLU A 311 -2.70 4.61 -23.16
N SER A 312 -1.85 3.71 -23.68
CA SER A 312 -0.42 3.68 -23.39
C SER A 312 0.40 3.19 -24.58
N THR A 313 1.60 3.76 -24.73
CA THR A 313 2.62 3.29 -25.67
C THR A 313 3.46 2.14 -25.11
N LEU A 314 3.37 1.89 -23.80
CA LEU A 314 4.05 0.78 -23.13
C LEU A 314 3.23 -0.50 -23.24
N LEU A 315 3.93 -1.63 -23.08
CA LEU A 315 3.26 -2.91 -22.87
C LEU A 315 2.44 -2.86 -21.58
N VAL A 316 1.34 -3.58 -21.55
CA VAL A 316 0.50 -3.76 -20.37
C VAL A 316 0.50 -5.24 -19.99
N THR A 317 0.78 -5.59 -18.75
CA THR A 317 0.72 -7.00 -18.31
C THR A 317 -0.70 -7.54 -18.40
N GLN A 318 -0.92 -8.80 -18.72
CA GLN A 318 -2.27 -9.41 -18.60
C GLN A 318 -2.58 -9.87 -17.17
N PHE A 319 -1.55 -9.98 -16.33
CA PHE A 319 -1.70 -10.20 -14.90
C PHE A 319 -1.97 -8.88 -14.18
N ASP A 320 -2.98 -8.88 -13.31
CA ASP A 320 -3.25 -7.74 -12.44
C ASP A 320 -2.19 -7.62 -11.33
N GLY A 321 -2.28 -6.57 -10.53
CA GLY A 321 -1.29 -6.28 -9.48
C GLY A 321 -1.09 -7.41 -8.46
N LYS A 322 -2.08 -8.28 -8.23
CA LYS A 322 -1.92 -9.40 -7.28
C LYS A 322 -1.19 -10.57 -7.91
N VAL A 323 -1.55 -10.91 -9.14
CA VAL A 323 -0.97 -12.06 -9.85
C VAL A 323 0.44 -11.76 -10.32
N VAL A 324 0.74 -10.50 -10.66
CA VAL A 324 2.04 -10.10 -11.20
C VAL A 324 3.17 -10.25 -10.18
N GLU A 325 2.90 -10.03 -8.90
CA GLU A 325 3.86 -10.26 -7.81
C GLU A 325 4.21 -11.76 -7.67
N ASP A 326 3.24 -12.66 -7.82
CA ASP A 326 3.47 -14.11 -7.78
C ASP A 326 4.22 -14.61 -9.04
N ALA A 327 4.16 -13.87 -10.14
CA ALA A 327 4.94 -14.13 -11.35
C ALA A 327 6.43 -13.75 -11.21
N GLY A 328 6.83 -13.18 -10.07
CA GLY A 328 8.22 -12.90 -9.71
C GLY A 328 8.76 -11.58 -10.23
N VAL A 329 7.96 -10.75 -10.90
CA VAL A 329 8.39 -9.42 -11.36
C VAL A 329 8.14 -8.35 -10.31
N ILE A 330 9.00 -7.33 -10.31
CA ILE A 330 8.89 -6.22 -9.36
C ILE A 330 7.94 -5.18 -9.91
N LYS A 331 6.92 -4.87 -9.11
CA LYS A 331 6.08 -3.69 -9.27
C LYS A 331 6.71 -2.51 -8.53
N MET A 332 6.70 -1.34 -9.17
CA MET A 332 7.02 -0.06 -8.58
C MET A 332 5.87 0.91 -8.86
N ASP A 333 5.43 1.63 -7.85
CA ASP A 333 4.30 2.55 -7.97
C ASP A 333 4.81 3.99 -8.08
N PHE A 334 4.60 4.57 -9.26
CA PHE A 334 4.94 5.95 -9.64
C PHE A 334 3.65 6.78 -9.55
N LEU A 335 3.42 7.41 -8.40
CA LEU A 335 2.20 8.16 -8.15
C LEU A 335 2.36 9.61 -8.58
N GLY A 336 1.32 10.17 -9.19
CA GLY A 336 1.21 11.61 -9.41
C GLY A 336 0.49 12.25 -8.23
N LEU A 337 1.18 13.11 -7.48
CA LEU A 337 0.62 13.83 -6.34
C LEU A 337 0.50 15.32 -6.69
N LYS A 338 -0.75 15.78 -6.84
CA LYS A 338 -1.06 17.18 -7.19
C LYS A 338 -0.47 18.19 -6.21
N THR A 339 -0.37 17.84 -4.93
CA THR A 339 0.25 18.69 -3.90
C THR A 339 1.68 19.07 -4.26
N LEU A 340 2.48 18.13 -4.79
CA LEU A 340 3.86 18.40 -5.20
C LEU A 340 3.90 19.37 -6.40
N THR A 341 2.94 19.26 -7.33
CA THR A 341 2.79 20.24 -8.43
C THR A 341 2.46 21.63 -7.89
N ILE A 342 1.54 21.73 -6.92
CA ILE A 342 1.19 23.01 -6.28
C ILE A 342 2.41 23.63 -5.59
N LEU A 343 3.18 22.84 -4.84
CA LEU A 343 4.40 23.32 -4.17
C LEU A 343 5.45 23.81 -5.17
N LYS A 344 5.67 23.05 -6.25
CA LYS A 344 6.59 23.43 -7.34
C LYS A 344 6.19 24.76 -7.98
N ASP A 345 4.90 24.95 -8.27
CA ASP A 345 4.41 26.22 -8.81
C ASP A 345 4.52 27.37 -7.82
N ALA A 346 4.24 27.13 -6.53
CA ALA A 346 4.40 28.13 -5.48
C ALA A 346 5.86 28.62 -5.40
N LEU A 347 6.82 27.71 -5.37
CA LEU A 347 8.26 28.03 -5.35
C LEU A 347 8.69 28.80 -6.60
N ARG A 348 8.22 28.36 -7.79
CA ARG A 348 8.46 29.07 -9.05
C ARG A 348 7.92 30.50 -9.00
N MET A 349 6.71 30.70 -8.50
CA MET A 349 6.11 32.03 -8.37
C MET A 349 6.83 32.90 -7.35
N ILE A 350 7.27 32.35 -6.22
CA ILE A 350 8.08 33.07 -5.22
C ILE A 350 9.38 33.56 -5.86
N LYS A 351 10.07 32.68 -6.61
CA LYS A 351 11.29 33.05 -7.33
C LYS A 351 11.03 34.14 -8.37
N LEU A 352 9.95 34.05 -9.15
CA LEU A 352 9.61 35.06 -10.16
C LEU A 352 9.24 36.43 -9.56
N ASN A 353 8.49 36.45 -8.47
CA ASN A 353 7.97 37.68 -7.88
C ASN A 353 8.95 38.36 -6.91
N HIS A 354 9.76 37.57 -6.21
CA HIS A 354 10.62 38.05 -5.12
C HIS A 354 12.10 37.75 -5.33
N ASN A 355 12.47 37.03 -6.39
CA ASN A 355 13.84 36.58 -6.66
C ASN A 355 14.47 35.73 -5.52
N VAL A 356 13.64 35.09 -4.70
CA VAL A 356 14.07 34.22 -3.59
C VAL A 356 14.01 32.77 -4.03
N ASP A 357 15.11 32.04 -3.87
CA ASP A 357 15.15 30.58 -3.98
C ASP A 357 14.92 29.98 -2.58
N ILE A 358 13.95 29.07 -2.46
CA ILE A 358 13.65 28.39 -1.20
C ILE A 358 14.02 26.91 -1.37
N PRO A 359 15.05 26.42 -0.64
CA PRO A 359 15.33 24.99 -0.57
C PRO A 359 14.28 24.31 0.32
N ILE A 360 13.25 23.73 -0.29
CA ILE A 360 12.09 23.18 0.43
C ILE A 360 12.47 22.10 1.45
N ASP A 361 13.47 21.28 1.11
CA ASP A 361 13.95 20.17 1.94
C ASP A 361 14.72 20.63 3.19
N GLU A 362 15.13 21.90 3.24
CA GLU A 362 15.89 22.50 4.34
C GLU A 362 15.02 23.39 5.25
N LEU A 363 13.70 23.41 5.04
CA LEU A 363 12.79 24.22 5.85
C LEU A 363 12.76 23.73 7.30
N PRO A 364 12.79 24.65 8.28
CA PRO A 364 12.70 24.29 9.69
C PRO A 364 11.31 23.73 10.01
N LEU A 365 11.28 22.64 10.78
CA LEU A 365 10.03 22.00 11.23
C LEU A 365 9.50 22.57 12.55
N ASP A 366 10.16 23.58 13.11
CA ASP A 366 9.82 24.27 14.36
C ASP A 366 9.38 25.74 14.13
N ASP A 367 8.94 26.08 12.92
CA ASP A 367 8.48 27.43 12.59
C ASP A 367 7.16 27.78 13.29
N GLN A 368 7.23 28.72 14.24
CA GLN A 368 6.08 29.14 15.05
C GLN A 368 4.92 29.70 14.20
N LYS A 369 5.21 30.46 13.14
CA LYS A 369 4.15 31.06 12.30
C LYS A 369 3.35 30.00 11.56
N THR A 370 4.02 28.94 11.13
CA THR A 370 3.37 27.77 10.54
C THR A 370 2.43 27.14 11.57
N TYR A 371 2.90 26.87 12.79
CA TYR A 371 2.04 26.32 13.84
C TYR A 371 0.86 27.22 14.19
N ASP A 372 1.02 28.54 14.25
CA ASP A 372 -0.06 29.48 14.53
C ASP A 372 -1.25 29.31 13.56
N LEU A 373 -0.99 28.99 12.28
CA LEU A 373 -2.02 28.68 11.29
C LEU A 373 -2.79 27.40 11.65
N TYR A 374 -2.07 26.33 12.01
CA TYR A 374 -2.68 25.07 12.43
C TYR A 374 -3.46 25.25 13.74
N GLN A 375 -2.90 25.95 14.73
CA GLN A 375 -3.55 26.23 16.01
C GLN A 375 -4.84 27.06 15.84
N ALA A 376 -4.92 27.91 14.82
CA ALA A 376 -6.15 28.63 14.46
C ALA A 376 -7.14 27.78 13.62
N GLY A 377 -6.71 26.62 13.12
CA GLY A 377 -7.46 25.79 12.17
C GLY A 377 -7.60 26.44 10.79
N ASN A 378 -6.67 27.32 10.41
CA ASN A 378 -6.64 28.02 9.13
C ASN A 378 -5.89 27.18 8.07
N THR A 379 -6.32 25.93 7.89
CA THR A 379 -5.63 24.89 7.08
C THR A 379 -6.29 24.67 5.71
N ASN A 380 -7.02 25.68 5.21
CA ASN A 380 -7.56 25.62 3.85
C ASN A 380 -6.42 25.58 2.83
N GLY A 381 -6.39 24.56 1.99
CA GLY A 381 -5.34 24.36 0.99
C GLY A 381 -4.05 23.72 1.53
N THR A 382 -4.01 23.30 2.80
CA THR A 382 -2.91 22.48 3.34
C THR A 382 -3.27 21.00 3.19
N PHE A 383 -2.35 20.22 2.63
CA PHE A 383 -2.55 18.80 2.34
C PHE A 383 -2.91 18.00 3.60
N GLN A 384 -3.89 17.09 3.50
CA GLN A 384 -4.46 16.27 4.58
C GLN A 384 -5.18 16.99 5.74
N PHE A 385 -4.92 18.28 5.97
CA PHE A 385 -5.46 19.02 7.13
C PHE A 385 -6.66 19.94 6.81
N GLU A 386 -7.24 19.87 5.62
CA GLU A 386 -8.25 20.83 5.14
C GLU A 386 -9.69 20.59 5.65
N SER A 387 -10.05 19.37 6.07
CA SER A 387 -11.45 19.06 6.41
C SER A 387 -11.95 19.78 7.67
N ASP A 388 -13.23 20.14 7.72
CA ASP A 388 -13.84 20.88 8.84
C ASP A 388 -13.60 20.23 10.21
N GLY A 389 -13.74 18.90 10.31
CA GLY A 389 -13.49 18.18 11.55
C GLY A 389 -12.01 18.13 11.93
N MET A 390 -11.10 18.07 10.96
CA MET A 390 -9.66 18.15 11.22
C MET A 390 -9.30 19.55 11.73
N GLN A 391 -9.83 20.61 11.10
CA GLN A 391 -9.67 22.00 11.55
C GLN A 391 -10.15 22.22 12.98
N MET A 392 -11.29 21.62 13.34
CA MET A 392 -11.81 21.66 14.71
C MET A 392 -10.81 21.04 15.68
N TYR A 393 -10.32 19.83 15.40
CA TYR A 393 -9.34 19.18 16.28
C TYR A 393 -7.98 19.89 16.30
N MET A 394 -7.53 20.52 15.21
CA MET A 394 -6.31 21.33 15.23
C MET A 394 -6.44 22.52 16.21
N ARG A 395 -7.60 23.19 16.24
CA ARG A 395 -7.87 24.29 17.19
C ARG A 395 -7.86 23.85 18.65
N GLU A 396 -8.37 22.65 18.91
CA GLU A 396 -8.40 22.08 20.26
C GLU A 396 -7.02 21.54 20.68
N LEU A 397 -6.34 20.83 19.79
CA LEU A 397 -5.02 20.25 20.03
C LEU A 397 -3.96 21.33 20.22
N LYS A 398 -4.04 22.41 19.44
CA LYS A 398 -3.01 23.45 19.33
C LYS A 398 -1.62 22.83 19.11
N PRO A 399 -1.35 22.24 17.93
CA PRO A 399 -0.07 21.60 17.67
C PRO A 399 1.09 22.59 17.81
N ASP A 400 2.17 22.16 18.45
CA ASP A 400 3.37 22.96 18.76
C ASP A 400 4.68 22.23 18.41
N LYS A 401 4.56 21.03 17.84
CA LYS A 401 5.67 20.20 17.37
C LYS A 401 5.22 19.33 16.19
N PHE A 402 6.17 18.81 15.43
CA PHE A 402 5.88 18.06 14.21
C PHE A 402 5.17 16.74 14.52
N GLU A 403 5.51 16.10 15.63
CA GLU A 403 4.92 14.84 16.08
C GLU A 403 3.41 14.92 16.31
N ASP A 404 2.88 16.11 16.63
CA ASP A 404 1.43 16.30 16.77
C ASP A 404 0.70 16.18 15.43
N LEU A 405 1.30 16.69 14.35
CA LEU A 405 0.76 16.57 12.99
C LEU A 405 0.80 15.10 12.54
N ILE A 406 1.90 14.40 12.83
CA ILE A 406 2.05 12.96 12.58
C ILE A 406 0.93 12.17 13.29
N ALA A 407 0.69 12.47 14.57
CA ALA A 407 -0.32 11.81 15.38
C ALA A 407 -1.73 12.09 14.87
N MET A 408 -2.02 13.32 14.47
CA MET A 408 -3.35 13.68 13.97
C MET A 408 -3.68 13.03 12.63
N ASN A 409 -2.72 12.90 11.72
CA ASN A 409 -2.91 12.13 10.48
C ASN A 409 -3.19 10.64 10.73
N ALA A 410 -2.70 10.10 11.85
CA ALA A 410 -2.99 8.74 12.28
C ALA A 410 -4.36 8.63 12.98
N LEU A 411 -4.70 9.57 13.86
CA LEU A 411 -5.89 9.53 14.70
C LEU A 411 -7.18 9.96 14.00
N TYR A 412 -7.12 10.87 13.02
CA TYR A 412 -8.31 11.41 12.34
C TYR A 412 -8.88 10.44 11.29
N ARG A 413 -9.35 9.28 11.77
CA ARG A 413 -9.91 8.18 10.99
C ARG A 413 -11.09 7.53 11.73
N PRO A 414 -12.05 6.90 11.03
CA PRO A 414 -13.11 6.13 11.68
C PRO A 414 -12.51 5.09 12.63
N GLY A 415 -12.96 5.07 13.89
CA GLY A 415 -12.36 4.28 14.98
C GLY A 415 -11.47 5.12 15.91
N PRO A 416 -10.22 5.47 15.52
CA PRO A 416 -9.30 6.19 16.39
C PRO A 416 -9.72 7.62 16.74
N MET A 417 -10.63 8.21 15.96
CA MET A 417 -11.18 9.54 16.26
C MET A 417 -11.76 9.64 17.68
N GLU A 418 -12.24 8.52 18.25
CA GLU A 418 -12.75 8.46 19.62
C GLU A 418 -11.66 8.76 20.67
N TYR A 419 -10.38 8.55 20.35
CA TYR A 419 -9.26 8.81 21.25
C TYR A 419 -8.71 10.24 21.14
N ILE A 420 -9.09 11.02 20.13
CA ILE A 420 -8.60 12.40 19.94
C ILE A 420 -8.92 13.28 21.17
N PRO A 421 -10.14 13.25 21.76
CA PRO A 421 -10.42 14.04 22.96
C PRO A 421 -9.50 13.71 24.14
N ASN A 422 -9.17 12.43 24.37
CA ASN A 422 -8.22 12.03 25.42
C ASN A 422 -6.80 12.49 25.09
N PHE A 423 -6.38 12.35 23.82
CA PHE A 423 -5.07 12.82 23.35
C PHE A 423 -4.89 14.32 23.65
N ILE A 424 -5.88 15.14 23.30
CA ILE A 424 -5.90 16.59 23.53
C ILE A 424 -5.89 16.92 25.02
N LYS A 425 -6.75 16.27 25.82
CA LYS A 425 -6.80 16.51 27.28
C LYS A 425 -5.49 16.18 27.96
N ARG A 426 -4.85 15.07 27.58
CA ARG A 426 -3.57 14.64 28.15
C ARG A 426 -2.43 15.57 27.73
N LYS A 427 -2.41 16.02 26.46
CA LYS A 427 -1.46 17.04 25.99
C LYS A 427 -1.54 18.31 26.85
N HIS A 428 -2.75 18.80 27.12
CA HIS A 428 -2.97 20.04 27.89
C HIS A 428 -2.93 19.84 29.41
N GLY A 429 -2.61 18.64 29.91
CA GLY A 429 -2.58 18.33 31.34
C GLY A 429 -3.95 18.36 32.03
N LEU A 430 -5.04 18.33 31.27
CA LEU A 430 -6.42 18.25 31.76
C LEU A 430 -6.82 16.83 32.16
N GLU A 431 -6.08 15.83 31.70
CA GLU A 431 -6.17 14.43 32.08
C GLU A 431 -4.75 13.91 32.37
N PRO A 432 -4.52 13.20 33.50
CA PRO A 432 -3.19 12.65 33.77
C PRO A 432 -2.84 11.57 32.75
N ILE A 433 -1.58 11.58 32.29
CA ILE A 433 -1.06 10.50 31.44
C ILE A 433 -0.93 9.25 32.31
N SER A 434 -1.65 8.19 31.94
CA SER A 434 -1.62 6.90 32.63
C SER A 434 -1.13 5.80 31.70
N TYR A 435 -0.19 4.99 32.19
CA TYR A 435 0.28 3.78 31.52
C TYR A 435 -0.19 2.55 32.28
N ASP A 436 -0.61 1.51 31.58
CA ASP A 436 -0.98 0.24 32.23
C ASP A 436 0.25 -0.37 32.92
N LEU A 437 1.41 -0.33 32.27
CA LEU A 437 2.71 -0.72 32.82
C LEU A 437 3.73 0.42 32.67
N PRO A 438 4.64 0.62 33.65
CA PRO A 438 5.67 1.66 33.56
C PRO A 438 6.52 1.58 32.29
N ASP A 439 6.88 0.37 31.85
CA ASP A 439 7.70 0.15 30.66
C ASP A 439 7.04 0.63 29.34
N MET A 440 5.74 0.93 29.36
CA MET A 440 5.05 1.48 28.19
C MET A 440 5.36 2.96 27.96
N GLU A 441 5.84 3.68 28.98
CA GLU A 441 6.19 5.10 28.90
C GLU A 441 7.22 5.37 27.80
N GLU A 442 8.23 4.50 27.67
CA GLU A 442 9.31 4.61 26.68
C GLU A 442 8.80 4.82 25.24
N TYR A 443 7.72 4.14 24.84
CA TYR A 443 7.19 4.19 23.48
C TYR A 443 5.88 4.96 23.33
N LEU A 444 5.16 5.21 24.43
CA LEU A 444 3.88 5.92 24.41
C LEU A 444 3.97 7.35 24.94
N ALA A 445 5.12 7.79 25.46
CA ALA A 445 5.31 9.18 25.89
C ALA A 445 5.05 10.18 24.75
N GLU A 446 5.51 9.87 23.53
CA GLU A 446 5.30 10.73 22.36
C GLU A 446 3.82 10.91 21.99
N SER A 447 2.97 9.96 22.37
CA SER A 447 1.53 9.94 22.08
C SER A 447 0.67 10.03 23.34
N TYR A 448 1.22 10.61 24.42
CA TYR A 448 0.51 10.88 25.67
C TYR A 448 -0.18 9.63 26.27
N GLY A 449 0.50 8.48 26.20
CA GLY A 449 -0.01 7.21 26.74
C GLY A 449 -1.09 6.54 25.90
N ILE A 450 -1.36 7.03 24.69
CA ILE A 450 -2.31 6.42 23.75
C ILE A 450 -1.54 5.63 22.71
N THR A 451 -1.92 4.38 22.45
CA THR A 451 -1.35 3.61 21.33
C THR A 451 -1.93 4.14 20.03
N VAL A 452 -1.10 4.70 19.16
CA VAL A 452 -1.49 5.32 17.88
C VAL A 452 -0.88 4.57 16.68
N TYR A 453 0.33 4.06 16.84
CA TYR A 453 1.09 3.50 15.72
C TYR A 453 1.24 1.99 15.79
N GLN A 454 1.34 1.36 14.61
CA GLN A 454 1.70 -0.07 14.48
C GLN A 454 3.08 -0.33 15.08
N GLU A 455 4.01 0.58 14.87
CA GLU A 455 5.39 0.54 15.37
C GLU A 455 5.43 0.52 16.91
N GLN A 456 4.52 1.22 17.59
CA GLN A 456 4.41 1.18 19.06
C GLN A 456 3.99 -0.20 19.55
N VAL A 457 3.01 -0.85 18.91
CA VAL A 457 2.59 -2.22 19.26
C VAL A 457 3.76 -3.19 19.06
N MET A 458 4.51 -3.03 17.97
CA MET A 458 5.69 -3.86 17.70
C MET A 458 6.74 -3.71 18.80
N LEU A 459 7.15 -2.47 19.13
CA LEU A 459 8.16 -2.19 20.17
C LEU A 459 7.72 -2.66 21.55
N LEU A 460 6.47 -2.42 21.92
CA LEU A 460 5.90 -2.86 23.20
C LEU A 460 5.85 -4.39 23.29
N SER A 461 5.52 -5.11 22.22
CA SER A 461 5.52 -6.58 22.24
C SER A 461 6.93 -7.15 22.47
N GLN A 462 7.96 -6.52 21.90
CA GLN A 462 9.36 -6.90 22.11
C GLN A 462 9.80 -6.60 23.56
N LYS A 463 9.50 -5.39 24.04
CA LYS A 463 9.87 -4.96 25.40
C LYS A 463 9.16 -5.79 26.47
N LEU A 464 7.83 -5.84 26.43
CA LEU A 464 7.00 -6.46 27.48
C LEU A 464 7.06 -7.99 27.45
N ALA A 465 7.00 -8.61 26.26
CA ALA A 465 6.91 -10.07 26.16
C ALA A 465 8.18 -10.75 25.62
N GLY A 466 9.16 -9.99 25.14
CA GLY A 466 10.38 -10.57 24.56
C GLY A 466 10.17 -11.15 23.17
N PHE A 467 9.15 -10.66 22.44
CA PHE A 467 8.95 -11.04 21.04
C PHE A 467 10.21 -10.70 20.22
N SER A 468 10.54 -11.55 19.26
CA SER A 468 11.53 -11.19 18.25
C SER A 468 11.00 -10.07 17.35
N LYS A 469 11.90 -9.41 16.61
CA LYS A 469 11.51 -8.44 15.57
C LYS A 469 10.57 -9.08 14.53
N GLY A 470 10.83 -10.35 14.17
CA GLY A 470 9.96 -11.15 13.33
C GLY A 470 8.56 -11.36 13.91
N ASP A 471 8.47 -11.80 15.16
CA ASP A 471 7.19 -12.03 15.85
C ASP A 471 6.35 -10.76 15.92
N ALA A 472 6.98 -9.61 16.19
CA ALA A 472 6.30 -8.32 16.25
C ALA A 472 5.64 -7.93 14.90
N ASP A 473 6.28 -8.19 13.76
CA ASP A 473 5.65 -7.94 12.44
C ASP A 473 4.53 -8.95 12.14
N VAL A 474 4.68 -10.21 12.57
CA VAL A 474 3.60 -11.22 12.46
C VAL A 474 2.37 -10.77 13.25
N LEU A 475 2.57 -10.27 14.47
CA LEU A 475 1.50 -9.74 15.33
C LEU A 475 0.73 -8.64 14.61
N ARG A 476 1.45 -7.63 14.11
CA ARG A 476 0.88 -6.51 13.35
C ARG A 476 0.10 -6.98 12.12
N LYS A 477 0.61 -7.94 11.35
CA LYS A 477 -0.09 -8.48 10.17
C LYS A 477 -1.36 -9.24 10.55
N ALA A 478 -1.29 -10.08 11.57
CA ALA A 478 -2.42 -10.83 12.09
C ALA A 478 -3.53 -9.90 12.58
N MET A 479 -3.14 -8.81 13.25
CA MET A 479 -3.98 -7.71 13.69
C MET A 479 -4.69 -7.03 12.51
N GLY A 480 -3.94 -6.59 11.50
CA GLY A 480 -4.51 -5.92 10.32
C GLY A 480 -5.42 -6.81 9.47
N LYS A 481 -5.12 -8.12 9.36
CA LYS A 481 -5.91 -9.09 8.58
C LYS A 481 -7.01 -9.80 9.38
N LYS A 482 -7.17 -9.48 10.66
CA LYS A 482 -8.13 -10.14 11.57
C LYS A 482 -7.99 -11.67 11.60
N GLN A 483 -6.76 -12.17 11.64
CA GLN A 483 -6.46 -13.61 11.66
C GLN A 483 -6.62 -14.17 13.08
N ILE A 484 -7.88 -14.47 13.45
CA ILE A 484 -8.27 -14.85 14.81
C ILE A 484 -7.41 -15.99 15.38
N GLU A 485 -7.15 -17.04 14.60
CA GLU A 485 -6.35 -18.19 15.06
C GLU A 485 -4.91 -17.80 15.42
N ILE A 486 -4.27 -16.95 14.60
CA ILE A 486 -2.90 -16.47 14.84
C ILE A 486 -2.90 -15.54 16.05
N LEU A 487 -3.87 -14.62 16.14
CA LEU A 487 -3.99 -13.70 17.27
C LEU A 487 -4.16 -14.44 18.59
N ASN A 488 -4.99 -15.48 18.65
CA ASN A 488 -5.18 -16.28 19.87
C ASN A 488 -3.88 -16.99 20.28
N LYS A 489 -3.10 -17.50 19.32
CA LYS A 489 -1.80 -18.11 19.60
C LYS A 489 -0.81 -17.09 20.17
N MET A 490 -0.74 -15.91 19.55
CA MET A 490 0.18 -14.85 19.97
C MET A 490 -0.24 -14.21 21.30
N GLU A 491 -1.53 -14.21 21.64
CA GLU A 491 -2.03 -13.78 22.95
C GLU A 491 -1.43 -14.61 24.07
N SER A 492 -1.48 -15.93 23.93
CA SER A 492 -0.89 -16.85 24.89
C SER A 492 0.62 -16.60 25.03
N GLN A 493 1.33 -16.48 23.90
CA GLN A 493 2.77 -16.19 23.90
C GLN A 493 3.10 -14.84 24.57
N PHE A 494 2.31 -13.80 24.29
CA PHE A 494 2.48 -12.47 24.88
C PHE A 494 2.29 -12.52 26.39
N VAL A 495 1.19 -13.12 26.85
CA VAL A 495 0.87 -13.21 28.27
C VAL A 495 1.90 -14.06 29.01
N GLU A 496 2.29 -15.21 28.47
CA GLU A 496 3.32 -16.08 29.07
C GLU A 496 4.67 -15.39 29.14
N GLY A 497 5.14 -14.80 28.03
CA GLY A 497 6.41 -14.10 27.97
C GLY A 497 6.48 -12.89 28.90
N ALA A 498 5.42 -12.08 28.96
CA ALA A 498 5.38 -10.91 29.82
C ALA A 498 5.17 -11.27 31.30
N THR A 499 4.44 -12.34 31.61
CA THR A 499 4.34 -12.86 32.98
C THR A 499 5.70 -13.38 33.47
N ALA A 500 6.47 -14.04 32.60
CA ALA A 500 7.84 -14.48 32.92
C ALA A 500 8.80 -13.31 33.22
N LYS A 501 8.53 -12.11 32.66
CA LYS A 501 9.23 -10.86 32.99
C LYS A 501 8.69 -10.13 34.24
N GLY A 502 7.69 -10.69 34.91
CA GLY A 502 7.15 -10.17 36.17
C GLY A 502 5.96 -9.21 36.02
N HIS A 503 5.34 -9.11 34.85
CA HIS A 503 4.17 -8.24 34.67
C HIS A 503 2.85 -8.89 35.13
N PRO A 504 1.91 -8.12 35.71
CA PRO A 504 0.61 -8.64 36.19
C PRO A 504 -0.29 -9.10 35.03
N LYS A 505 -0.84 -10.32 35.15
CA LYS A 505 -1.65 -10.93 34.09
C LYS A 505 -2.91 -10.15 33.72
N ASP A 506 -3.58 -9.55 34.71
CA ASP A 506 -4.76 -8.71 34.52
C ASP A 506 -4.47 -7.49 33.63
N LYS A 507 -3.34 -6.83 33.86
CA LYS A 507 -2.88 -5.71 33.02
C LYS A 507 -2.51 -6.16 31.62
N LEU A 508 -1.83 -7.31 31.50
CA LEU A 508 -1.46 -7.88 30.19
C LEU A 508 -2.69 -8.21 29.33
N THR A 509 -3.73 -8.80 29.94
CA THR A 509 -4.99 -9.07 29.24
C THR A 509 -5.69 -7.78 28.81
N LYS A 510 -5.68 -6.74 29.65
CA LYS A 510 -6.20 -5.42 29.28
C LYS A 510 -5.44 -4.85 28.07
N ILE A 511 -4.11 -4.76 28.15
CA ILE A 511 -3.25 -4.24 27.08
C ILE A 511 -3.51 -4.97 25.76
N TRP A 512 -3.60 -6.29 25.80
CA TRP A 512 -3.84 -7.09 24.61
C TRP A 512 -5.22 -6.86 24.00
N ASN A 513 -6.26 -6.70 24.83
CA ASN A 513 -7.60 -6.36 24.35
C ASN A 513 -7.65 -4.94 23.76
N ASP A 514 -6.96 -3.98 24.38
CA ASP A 514 -6.81 -2.62 23.85
C ASP A 514 -6.12 -2.67 22.48
N TRP A 515 -5.06 -3.47 22.33
CA TRP A 515 -4.41 -3.69 21.03
C TRP A 515 -5.32 -4.37 20.01
N LYS A 516 -6.16 -5.34 20.37
CA LYS A 516 -7.13 -5.95 19.42
C LYS A 516 -8.17 -4.93 18.93
N ALA A 517 -8.67 -4.09 19.84
CA ALA A 517 -9.62 -3.03 19.50
C ALA A 517 -8.97 -2.00 18.58
N PHE A 518 -7.74 -1.58 18.93
CA PHE A 518 -6.98 -0.59 18.20
C PHE A 518 -6.41 -1.10 16.87
N ALA A 519 -6.03 -2.37 16.79
CA ALA A 519 -5.46 -3.04 15.61
C ALA A 519 -6.26 -2.86 14.33
N GLN A 520 -7.58 -2.70 14.45
CA GLN A 520 -8.46 -2.44 13.30
C GLN A 520 -8.13 -1.09 12.63
N TYR A 521 -7.43 -0.21 13.34
CA TYR A 521 -7.24 1.18 12.97
C TYR A 521 -5.82 1.71 13.22
N ALA A 522 -4.91 0.87 13.71
CA ALA A 522 -3.51 1.22 13.95
C ALA A 522 -2.84 1.68 12.65
N PHE A 523 -2.15 2.82 12.70
CA PHE A 523 -1.58 3.45 11.53
C PHE A 523 -0.06 3.22 11.40
N ASN A 524 0.46 3.24 10.18
CA ASN A 524 1.90 3.14 9.94
C ASN A 524 2.54 4.51 10.18
N LYS A 525 3.42 4.61 11.19
CA LYS A 525 4.07 5.86 11.58
C LYS A 525 4.89 6.43 10.43
N SER A 526 5.67 5.59 9.74
CA SER A 526 6.54 6.02 8.63
C SER A 526 5.76 6.74 7.52
N HIS A 527 4.61 6.21 7.12
CA HIS A 527 3.71 6.81 6.15
C HIS A 527 3.08 8.10 6.68
N SER A 528 2.64 8.11 7.95
CA SER A 528 2.08 9.31 8.59
C SER A 528 3.10 10.45 8.64
N THR A 529 4.36 10.14 8.96
CA THR A 529 5.46 11.10 9.02
C THR A 529 5.74 11.72 7.67
N CYS A 530 5.84 10.91 6.61
CA CYS A 530 6.05 11.43 5.25
C CYS A 530 4.91 12.34 4.79
N TYR A 531 3.65 11.98 5.06
CA TYR A 531 2.51 12.76 4.60
C TYR A 531 2.20 13.96 5.48
N ALA A 532 2.64 13.98 6.74
CA ALA A 532 2.61 15.17 7.60
C ALA A 532 3.69 16.19 7.20
N TYR A 533 4.81 15.72 6.61
CA TYR A 533 5.90 16.58 6.14
C TYR A 533 5.53 17.38 4.87
N VAL A 534 4.69 16.79 4.01
CA VAL A 534 4.14 17.43 2.79
C VAL A 534 2.96 18.31 3.15
#